data_AF-A0A918RT55-F1
#
_entry.id   AF-A0A918RT55-F1
#
_cell.length_a   1.000
_cell.length_b   1.000
_cell.length_c   1.000
_cell.angle_alpha   90.00
_cell.angle_beta   90.00
_cell.angle_gamma   90.00
#
_symmetry.space_group_name_H-M   'P 1'
#
loop_
_entity.id
_entity.type
_entity.pdbx_description
1 polymer ?
#
loop_
_entity_poly.entity_id
_entity_poly.type
_entity_poly.pdbx_seq_one_letter_code
_entity_poly.pdbx_strand_id
1 'polypeptide(L)'
;MAEKHAAAPLEDIMVAMDVVDNLRHQQTLVDRELDVESRRERLLERLRTMYAAQGIEVPDHVLQEGIAALEEERFKYEPVPSSWRTKLAHIWISRGRWGKPVGFLAVVGAVFYSVYFVTDVLPERKMLVGLPTQIERVVTEINQTAKDSTVASDAQTLASNAMRAIDSGNTDIAQSILSNLQDLEAKLKRSYDIRVVARQNQNSGIWRRPPNNAKGRNYYLIVEAIGTDKQPVELLIFNQENNQAKRTKVWGLRVDEATFMAVAADKKDDGIIQNNIVGRKPVGVLEPEYRIATSGATITEW
;
A
#
# COMPACT_ATOMS: atom_id res chain seq x y z
N MET A 1 -31.84 37.21 -86.05
CA MET A 1 -31.04 37.56 -84.86
C MET A 1 -29.76 38.17 -85.38
N ALA A 2 -29.61 39.49 -85.26
CA ALA A 2 -28.42 40.21 -85.72
C ALA A 2 -27.83 40.90 -84.49
N GLU A 3 -26.68 40.40 -84.05
CA GLU A 3 -25.87 40.92 -82.95
C GLU A 3 -25.33 42.29 -83.34
N LYS A 4 -25.79 43.34 -82.66
CA LYS A 4 -25.21 44.67 -82.75
C LYS A 4 -23.97 44.71 -81.86
N HIS A 5 -22.80 44.72 -82.47
CA HIS A 5 -21.55 45.10 -81.83
C HIS A 5 -21.71 46.50 -81.23
N ALA A 6 -21.82 46.57 -79.90
CA ALA A 6 -21.74 47.81 -79.15
C ALA A 6 -20.28 48.27 -79.15
N ALA A 7 -20.03 49.45 -79.70
CA ALA A 7 -18.76 50.13 -79.58
C ALA A 7 -18.46 50.32 -78.08
N ALA A 8 -17.42 49.65 -77.58
CA ALA A 8 -16.94 49.89 -76.23
C ALA A 8 -16.60 51.38 -76.09
N PRO A 9 -17.02 52.05 -75.00
CA PRO A 9 -16.71 53.47 -74.79
C PRO A 9 -15.18 53.64 -74.74
N LEU A 10 -14.67 54.69 -75.38
CA LEU A 10 -13.24 54.96 -75.56
C LEU A 10 -12.42 54.87 -74.26
N GLU A 11 -13.04 55.16 -73.11
CA GLU A 11 -12.45 55.01 -71.77
C GLU A 11 -12.07 53.56 -71.43
N ASP A 12 -12.91 52.58 -71.75
CA ASP A 12 -12.63 51.16 -71.45
C ASP A 12 -11.45 50.64 -72.28
N ILE A 13 -11.30 51.13 -73.51
CA ILE A 13 -10.17 50.79 -74.39
C ILE A 13 -8.88 51.45 -73.87
N MET A 14 -8.95 52.70 -73.40
CA MET A 14 -7.80 53.43 -72.85
C MET A 14 -7.31 52.80 -71.54
N VAL A 15 -8.22 52.38 -70.66
CA VAL A 15 -7.89 51.67 -69.41
C VAL A 15 -7.30 50.29 -69.71
N ALA A 16 -7.87 49.55 -70.66
CA ALA A 16 -7.31 48.27 -71.08
C ALA A 16 -5.90 48.42 -71.68
N MET A 17 -5.63 49.49 -72.42
CA MET A 17 -4.31 49.77 -72.99
C MET A 17 -3.28 50.12 -71.91
N ASP A 18 -3.62 50.94 -70.92
CA ASP A 18 -2.73 51.28 -69.81
C ASP A 18 -2.38 50.04 -68.95
N VAL A 19 -3.36 49.16 -68.72
CA VAL A 19 -3.11 47.88 -68.05
C VAL A 19 -2.22 46.97 -68.89
N VAL A 20 -2.43 46.90 -70.21
CA VAL A 20 -1.59 46.12 -71.12
C VAL A 20 -0.17 46.69 -71.21
N ASP A 21 0.00 48.01 -71.24
CA ASP A 21 1.31 48.67 -71.25
C ASP A 21 2.04 48.48 -69.92
N ASN A 22 1.33 48.53 -68.81
CA ASN A 22 1.90 48.21 -67.50
C ASN A 22 2.31 46.74 -67.42
N LEU A 23 1.47 45.80 -67.85
CA LEU A 23 1.80 44.38 -67.91
C LEU A 23 2.96 44.09 -68.86
N ARG A 24 3.01 44.74 -70.03
CA ARG A 24 4.12 44.62 -70.99
C ARG A 24 5.41 45.19 -70.39
N HIS A 25 5.33 46.32 -69.69
CA HIS A 25 6.48 46.93 -69.02
C HIS A 25 6.98 46.05 -67.87
N GLN A 26 6.07 45.50 -67.07
CA GLN A 26 6.38 44.54 -66.01
C GLN A 26 6.97 43.26 -66.57
N GLN A 27 6.44 42.69 -67.65
CA GLN A 27 7.02 41.54 -68.32
C GLN A 27 8.41 41.87 -68.86
N THR A 28 8.61 43.02 -69.50
CA THR A 28 9.93 43.40 -70.01
C THR A 28 10.94 43.62 -68.88
N LEU A 29 10.50 44.14 -67.73
CA LEU A 29 11.32 44.30 -66.52
C LEU A 29 11.62 42.96 -65.86
N VAL A 30 10.61 42.09 -65.74
CA VAL A 30 10.73 40.74 -65.18
C VAL A 30 11.62 39.88 -66.06
N ASP A 31 11.46 39.90 -67.39
CA ASP A 31 12.32 39.21 -68.34
C ASP A 31 13.76 39.73 -68.23
N ARG A 32 13.98 41.05 -68.08
CA ARG A 32 15.30 41.64 -67.85
C ARG A 32 15.91 41.25 -66.50
N GLU A 33 15.10 41.03 -65.48
CA GLU A 33 15.55 40.60 -64.14
C GLU A 33 15.74 39.08 -64.02
N LEU A 34 14.96 38.30 -64.77
CA LEU A 34 15.02 36.84 -64.87
C LEU A 34 16.02 36.37 -65.92
N ASP A 35 16.51 37.25 -66.81
CA ASP A 35 17.59 36.92 -67.74
C ASP A 35 18.90 36.71 -66.98
N VAL A 36 19.11 35.44 -66.64
CA VAL A 36 20.25 34.94 -65.86
C VAL A 36 21.55 35.26 -66.58
N GLU A 37 21.58 35.19 -67.91
CA GLU A 37 22.79 35.38 -68.70
C GLU A 37 23.23 36.84 -68.67
N SER A 38 22.32 37.77 -68.95
CA SER A 38 22.60 39.22 -68.85
C SER A 38 22.99 39.65 -67.44
N ARG A 39 22.45 39.01 -66.39
CA ARG A 39 22.82 39.28 -65.00
C ARG A 39 24.23 38.77 -64.70
N ARG A 40 24.58 37.57 -65.19
CA ARG A 40 25.90 36.96 -65.06
C ARG A 40 26.98 37.80 -65.74
N GLU A 41 26.71 38.29 -66.95
CA GLU A 41 27.62 39.16 -67.70
C GLU A 41 27.87 40.50 -66.99
N ARG A 42 26.82 41.16 -66.49
CA ARG A 42 26.97 42.39 -65.70
C ARG A 42 27.76 42.18 -64.42
N LEU A 43 27.57 41.03 -63.76
CA LEU A 43 28.31 40.68 -62.55
C LEU A 43 29.79 40.44 -62.86
N LEU A 44 30.09 39.73 -63.96
CA LEU A 44 31.45 39.51 -64.44
C LEU A 44 32.16 40.82 -64.76
N GLU A 45 31.53 41.72 -65.51
CA GLU A 45 32.11 43.02 -65.87
C GLU A 45 32.38 43.88 -64.63
N ARG A 46 31.48 43.84 -63.65
CA ARG A 46 31.66 44.54 -62.37
C ARG A 46 32.81 43.97 -61.55
N LEU A 47 32.99 42.65 -61.54
CA LEU A 47 34.12 42.02 -60.86
C LEU A 47 35.44 42.34 -61.56
N ARG A 48 35.46 42.25 -62.89
CA ARG A 48 36.60 42.62 -63.74
C ARG A 48 37.09 44.04 -63.46
N THR A 49 36.17 45.01 -63.48
CA THR A 49 36.50 46.41 -63.22
C THR A 49 36.99 46.66 -61.79
N MET A 50 36.46 45.95 -60.79
CA MET A 50 36.97 46.03 -59.41
C MET A 50 38.39 45.48 -59.26
N TYR A 51 38.68 44.29 -59.79
CA TYR A 51 40.01 43.69 -59.69
C TYR A 51 41.05 44.50 -60.46
N ALA A 52 40.68 45.00 -61.65
CA ALA A 52 41.53 45.90 -62.44
C ALA A 52 41.85 47.20 -61.68
N ALA A 53 40.87 47.79 -60.99
CA ALA A 53 41.10 48.98 -60.16
C ALA A 53 42.02 48.72 -58.94
N GLN A 54 42.13 47.48 -58.50
CA GLN A 54 43.05 47.05 -57.42
C GLN A 54 44.43 46.65 -57.94
N GLY A 55 44.67 46.76 -59.24
CA GLY A 55 45.94 46.37 -59.88
C GLY A 55 46.17 44.87 -59.96
N ILE A 56 45.11 44.06 -59.83
CA ILE A 56 45.17 42.59 -59.91
C ILE A 56 44.52 42.17 -61.24
N GLU A 57 45.31 41.61 -62.15
CA GLU A 57 44.78 41.05 -63.40
C GLU A 57 44.28 39.62 -63.16
N VAL A 58 42.96 39.43 -63.19
CA VAL A 58 42.31 38.13 -63.07
C VAL A 58 41.77 37.72 -64.44
N PRO A 59 42.13 36.55 -64.99
CA PRO A 59 41.58 36.07 -66.25
C PRO A 59 40.05 35.86 -66.19
N ASP A 60 39.35 36.19 -67.28
CA ASP A 60 37.88 36.13 -67.34
C ASP A 60 37.30 34.73 -67.02
N HIS A 61 38.00 33.65 -67.38
CA HIS A 61 37.54 32.28 -67.08
C HIS A 61 37.50 31.98 -65.57
N VAL A 62 38.43 32.54 -64.79
CA VAL A 62 38.46 32.37 -63.33
C VAL A 62 37.28 33.10 -62.68
N LEU A 63 36.92 34.28 -63.21
CA LEU A 63 35.74 35.02 -62.76
C LEU A 63 34.45 34.27 -63.10
N GLN A 64 34.36 33.67 -64.29
CA GLN A 64 33.20 32.87 -64.69
C GLN A 64 33.04 31.62 -63.83
N GLU A 65 34.12 30.92 -63.51
CA GLU A 65 34.12 29.73 -62.66
C GLU A 65 33.71 30.08 -61.22
N GLY A 66 34.20 31.20 -60.69
CA GLY A 66 33.78 31.72 -59.37
C GLY A 66 32.29 32.07 -59.31
N ILE A 67 31.74 32.68 -60.35
CA ILE A 67 30.30 32.98 -60.42
C ILE A 67 29.47 31.68 -60.51
N ALA A 68 29.93 30.69 -61.28
CA ALA A 68 29.27 29.39 -61.37
C ALA A 68 29.21 28.67 -60.01
N ALA A 69 30.31 28.66 -59.26
CA ALA A 69 30.34 28.06 -57.92
C ALA A 69 29.37 28.75 -56.94
N LEU A 70 29.25 30.09 -57.00
CA LEU A 70 28.29 30.86 -56.21
C LEU A 70 26.83 30.60 -56.61
N GLU A 71 26.57 30.23 -57.87
CA GLU A 71 25.26 29.80 -58.32
C GLU A 71 24.90 28.42 -57.76
N GLU A 72 25.83 27.48 -57.77
CA GLU A 72 25.62 26.12 -57.24
C GLU A 72 25.39 26.08 -55.72
N GLU A 73 26.05 26.96 -54.96
CA GLU A 73 25.87 27.03 -53.50
C GLU A 73 24.50 27.58 -53.08
N ARG A 74 23.91 28.50 -53.88
CA ARG A 74 22.61 29.13 -53.56
C ARG A 74 21.43 28.16 -53.49
N PHE A 75 21.54 26.97 -54.09
CA PHE A 75 20.48 25.97 -54.08
C PHE A 75 20.71 24.84 -53.07
N LYS A 76 21.76 24.92 -52.24
CA LYS A 76 22.00 23.94 -51.17
C LYS A 76 21.16 24.28 -49.95
N TYR A 77 20.40 23.31 -49.49
CA TYR A 77 19.66 23.43 -48.23
C TYR A 77 20.63 23.34 -47.04
N GLU A 78 20.70 24.40 -46.22
CA GLU A 78 21.38 24.36 -44.93
C GLU A 78 20.36 24.01 -43.82
N PRO A 79 20.46 22.83 -43.20
CA PRO A 79 19.58 22.48 -42.09
C PRO A 79 19.82 23.38 -40.89
N VAL A 80 18.74 23.77 -40.22
CA VAL A 80 18.83 24.44 -38.91
C VAL A 80 19.65 23.58 -37.92
N PRO A 81 20.62 24.16 -37.19
CA PRO A 81 21.48 23.41 -36.29
C PRO A 81 20.69 22.73 -35.18
N SER A 82 21.15 21.54 -34.77
CA SER A 82 20.47 20.75 -33.74
C SER A 82 20.57 21.44 -32.38
N SER A 83 19.48 22.05 -31.91
CA SER A 83 19.37 22.64 -30.58
C SER A 83 18.38 21.87 -29.71
N TRP A 84 18.39 22.09 -28.39
CA TRP A 84 17.40 21.50 -27.48
C TRP A 84 15.96 21.90 -27.83
N ARG A 85 15.77 23.14 -28.34
CA ARG A 85 14.48 23.62 -28.84
C ARG A 85 14.05 22.85 -30.09
N THR A 86 14.98 22.63 -31.02
CA THR A 86 14.73 21.83 -32.24
C THR A 86 14.36 20.40 -31.90
N LYS A 87 15.00 19.79 -30.89
CA LYS A 87 14.66 18.44 -30.40
C LYS A 87 13.27 18.37 -29.78
N LEU A 88 12.90 19.33 -28.93
CA LEU A 88 11.54 19.40 -28.37
C LEU A 88 10.47 19.59 -29.46
N ALA A 89 10.76 20.40 -30.47
CA ALA A 89 9.86 20.57 -31.62
C ALA A 89 9.65 19.25 -32.38
N HIS A 90 10.71 18.48 -32.62
CA HIS A 90 10.60 17.15 -33.25
C HIS A 90 9.81 16.16 -32.39
N ILE A 91 10.00 16.18 -31.06
CA ILE A 91 9.20 15.38 -30.12
C ILE A 91 7.72 15.80 -30.20
N TRP A 92 7.42 17.11 -30.22
CA TRP A 92 6.05 17.60 -30.33
C TRP A 92 5.38 17.24 -31.66
N ILE A 93 6.09 17.41 -32.78
CA ILE A 93 5.58 17.08 -34.12
C ILE A 93 5.28 15.57 -34.23
N SER A 94 6.14 14.74 -33.62
CA SER A 94 5.95 13.28 -33.60
C SER A 94 4.94 12.77 -32.57
N ARG A 95 4.23 13.65 -31.83
CA ARG A 95 3.26 13.29 -30.76
C ARG A 95 2.19 12.29 -31.17
N GLY A 96 1.80 12.28 -32.45
CA GLY A 96 0.82 11.31 -32.97
C GLY A 96 1.32 9.86 -32.93
N ARG A 97 2.64 9.64 -33.00
CA ARG A 97 3.26 8.30 -32.99
C ARG A 97 3.56 7.81 -31.58
N TRP A 98 4.01 8.67 -30.67
CA TRP A 98 4.41 8.27 -29.30
C TRP A 98 3.38 8.59 -28.21
N GLY A 99 2.43 9.50 -28.45
CA GLY A 99 1.46 9.91 -27.43
C GLY A 99 0.52 8.79 -26.99
N LYS A 100 0.07 7.93 -27.92
CA LYS A 100 -0.80 6.78 -27.62
C LYS A 100 -0.15 5.75 -26.68
N PRO A 101 1.05 5.21 -26.98
CA PRO A 101 1.69 4.24 -26.07
C PRO A 101 2.10 4.88 -24.73
N VAL A 102 2.57 6.12 -24.71
CA VAL A 102 2.91 6.82 -23.45
C VAL A 102 1.67 7.07 -22.60
N GLY A 103 0.57 7.51 -23.20
CA GLY A 103 -0.71 7.68 -22.51
C GLY A 103 -1.22 6.36 -21.93
N PHE A 104 -1.12 5.26 -22.69
CA PHE A 104 -1.48 3.93 -22.20
C PHE A 104 -0.62 3.51 -20.99
N LEU A 105 0.70 3.70 -21.06
CA LEU A 105 1.60 3.40 -19.94
C LEU A 105 1.29 4.25 -18.71
N ALA A 106 0.95 5.53 -18.88
CA ALA A 106 0.55 6.40 -17.79
C ALA A 106 -0.73 5.91 -17.09
N VAL A 107 -1.72 5.46 -17.88
CA VAL A 107 -2.96 4.87 -17.34
C VAL A 107 -2.66 3.58 -16.58
N VAL A 108 -1.85 2.68 -17.15
CA VAL A 108 -1.43 1.45 -16.47
C VAL A 108 -0.70 1.75 -15.17
N GLY A 109 0.24 2.70 -15.19
CA GLY A 109 0.95 3.15 -13.99
C GLY A 109 0.01 3.72 -12.93
N ALA A 110 -0.98 4.52 -13.34
CA ALA A 110 -2.00 5.06 -12.43
C ALA A 110 -2.89 3.96 -11.83
N VAL A 111 -3.25 2.94 -12.61
CA VAL A 111 -4.00 1.77 -12.12
C VAL A 111 -3.16 0.97 -11.12
N PHE A 112 -1.91 0.64 -11.44
CA PHE A 112 -1.01 -0.05 -10.51
C PHE A 112 -0.80 0.75 -9.22
N TYR A 113 -0.57 2.06 -9.33
CA TYR A 113 -0.45 2.94 -8.18
C TYR A 113 -1.73 2.97 -7.35
N SER A 114 -2.89 3.04 -8.01
CA SER A 114 -4.20 3.01 -7.33
C SER A 114 -4.44 1.69 -6.61
N VAL A 115 -4.09 0.56 -7.23
CA VAL A 115 -4.16 -0.76 -6.59
C VAL A 115 -3.27 -0.79 -5.35
N TYR A 116 -1.97 -0.47 -5.50
CA TYR A 116 -1.02 -0.40 -4.38
C TYR A 116 -1.51 0.51 -3.24
N PHE A 117 -2.00 1.70 -3.58
CA PHE A 117 -2.52 2.64 -2.60
C PHE A 117 -3.76 2.10 -1.87
N VAL A 118 -4.64 1.39 -2.57
CA VAL A 118 -5.85 0.78 -1.98
C VAL A 118 -5.54 -0.49 -1.19
N THR A 119 -4.60 -1.31 -1.63
CA THR A 119 -4.26 -2.60 -0.98
C THR A 119 -3.36 -2.44 0.22
N ASP A 120 -2.37 -1.56 0.15
CA ASP A 120 -1.32 -1.49 1.16
C ASP A 120 -1.49 -0.26 2.08
N VAL A 121 -1.88 0.91 1.55
CA VAL A 121 -1.86 2.18 2.32
C VAL A 121 -3.21 2.52 2.99
N LEU A 122 -4.32 2.26 2.32
CA LEU A 122 -5.67 2.53 2.83
C LEU A 122 -6.10 1.68 4.05
N PRO A 123 -5.81 0.36 4.13
CA PRO A 123 -6.24 -0.44 5.27
C PRO A 123 -5.54 -0.02 6.56
N GLU A 124 -4.26 0.35 6.51
CA GLU A 124 -3.55 0.92 7.66
C GLU A 124 -4.30 2.15 8.20
N ARG A 125 -4.62 3.11 7.33
CA ARG A 125 -5.31 4.36 7.75
C ARG A 125 -6.71 4.15 8.30
N LYS A 126 -7.48 3.17 7.78
CA LYS A 126 -8.84 2.88 8.30
C LYS A 126 -8.79 2.27 9.70
N MET A 127 -7.78 1.48 10.02
CA MET A 127 -7.62 0.93 11.37
C MET A 127 -7.25 2.02 12.39
N LEU A 128 -6.47 3.03 11.98
CA LEU A 128 -6.07 4.15 12.85
C LEU A 128 -7.23 5.01 13.33
N VAL A 129 -8.24 5.25 12.48
CA VAL A 129 -9.39 6.09 12.84
C VAL A 129 -10.29 5.40 13.87
N GLY A 130 -10.35 4.06 13.86
CA GLY A 130 -11.21 3.28 14.78
C GLY A 130 -10.51 2.79 16.05
N LEU A 131 -9.19 2.86 16.13
CA LEU A 131 -8.39 2.33 17.25
C LEU A 131 -8.77 2.96 18.61
N PRO A 132 -8.85 4.30 18.75
CA PRO A 132 -9.26 4.92 20.01
C PRO A 132 -10.63 4.44 20.50
N THR A 133 -11.62 4.40 19.62
CA THR A 133 -12.98 3.95 19.94
C THR A 133 -13.02 2.47 20.34
N GLN A 134 -12.21 1.62 19.69
CA GLN A 134 -12.11 0.21 20.06
C GLN A 134 -11.50 0.03 21.45
N ILE A 135 -10.44 0.77 21.77
CA ILE A 135 -9.80 0.74 23.09
C ILE A 135 -10.80 1.18 24.16
N GLU A 136 -11.49 2.30 23.93
CA GLU A 136 -12.49 2.83 24.88
C GLU A 136 -13.64 1.83 25.13
N ARG A 137 -14.14 1.18 24.06
CA ARG A 137 -15.17 0.14 24.19
C ARG A 137 -14.69 -1.02 25.08
N VAL A 138 -13.53 -1.59 24.78
CA VAL A 138 -13.01 -2.75 25.51
C VAL A 138 -12.77 -2.41 26.98
N VAL A 139 -12.21 -1.22 27.27
CA VAL A 139 -11.96 -0.77 28.64
C VAL A 139 -13.27 -0.53 29.39
N THR A 140 -14.27 0.03 28.72
CA THR A 140 -15.62 0.20 29.30
C THR A 140 -16.23 -1.16 29.64
N GLU A 141 -16.12 -2.15 28.75
CA GLU A 141 -16.60 -3.51 29.02
C GLU A 141 -15.84 -4.19 30.16
N ILE A 142 -14.52 -4.00 30.25
CA ILE A 142 -13.71 -4.48 31.37
C ILE A 142 -14.18 -3.83 32.68
N ASN A 143 -14.36 -2.52 32.71
CA ASN A 143 -14.81 -1.79 33.91
C ASN A 143 -16.21 -2.22 34.38
N GLN A 144 -17.11 -2.59 33.46
CA GLN A 144 -18.44 -3.11 33.79
C GLN A 144 -18.42 -4.56 34.26
N THR A 145 -17.45 -5.35 33.78
CA THR A 145 -17.41 -6.80 34.04
C THR A 145 -16.52 -7.15 35.23
N ALA A 146 -15.41 -6.45 35.42
CA ALA A 146 -14.43 -6.74 36.46
C ALA A 146 -15.00 -6.49 37.86
N LYS A 147 -14.85 -7.48 38.75
CA LYS A 147 -15.22 -7.36 40.17
C LYS A 147 -14.09 -6.75 41.00
N ASP A 148 -12.86 -6.89 40.55
CA ASP A 148 -11.67 -6.35 41.19
C ASP A 148 -11.35 -4.97 40.61
N SER A 149 -11.29 -3.94 41.46
CA SER A 149 -10.97 -2.57 41.06
C SER A 149 -9.56 -2.42 40.50
N THR A 150 -8.62 -3.29 40.88
CA THR A 150 -7.23 -3.26 40.38
C THR A 150 -7.17 -3.62 38.89
N VAL A 151 -7.96 -4.60 38.46
CA VAL A 151 -8.06 -5.00 37.05
C VAL A 151 -8.61 -3.86 36.19
N ALA A 152 -9.62 -3.14 36.71
CA ALA A 152 -10.17 -1.96 36.06
C ALA A 152 -9.12 -0.82 35.95
N SER A 153 -8.36 -0.55 37.02
CA SER A 153 -7.30 0.46 36.98
C SER A 153 -6.14 0.11 36.03
N ASP A 154 -5.77 -1.17 35.95
CA ASP A 154 -4.73 -1.65 35.06
C ASP A 154 -5.16 -1.52 33.60
N ALA A 155 -6.42 -1.87 33.29
CA ALA A 155 -6.99 -1.68 31.96
C ALA A 155 -6.99 -0.20 31.54
N GLN A 156 -7.34 0.71 32.47
CA GLN A 156 -7.29 2.16 32.21
C GLN A 156 -5.86 2.67 31.96
N THR A 157 -4.88 2.12 32.67
CA THR A 157 -3.46 2.43 32.48
C THR A 157 -2.99 1.96 31.10
N LEU A 158 -3.33 0.73 30.70
CA LEU A 158 -3.06 0.21 29.37
C LEU A 158 -3.70 1.07 28.28
N ALA A 159 -4.95 1.48 28.46
CA ALA A 159 -5.66 2.35 27.52
C ALA A 159 -4.94 3.68 27.31
N SER A 160 -4.51 4.29 28.41
CA SER A 160 -3.75 5.55 28.40
C SER A 160 -2.40 5.39 27.70
N ASN A 161 -1.73 4.25 27.88
CA ASN A 161 -0.49 3.92 27.17
C ASN A 161 -0.73 3.76 25.66
N ALA A 162 -1.83 3.12 25.27
CA ALA A 162 -2.21 2.96 23.87
C ALA A 162 -2.54 4.30 23.20
N MET A 163 -3.25 5.20 23.89
CA MET A 163 -3.52 6.55 23.39
C MET A 163 -2.23 7.32 23.13
N ARG A 164 -1.26 7.29 24.05
CA ARG A 164 0.06 7.91 23.84
C ARG A 164 0.84 7.27 22.68
N ALA A 165 0.69 5.96 22.46
CA ALA A 165 1.29 5.28 21.33
C ALA A 165 0.67 5.76 20.00
N ILE A 166 -0.65 5.98 19.95
CA ILE A 166 -1.34 6.56 18.79
C ILE A 166 -0.85 7.98 18.52
N ASP A 167 -0.77 8.83 19.55
CA ASP A 167 -0.33 10.22 19.42
C ASP A 167 1.11 10.34 18.91
N SER A 168 1.96 9.38 19.26
CA SER A 168 3.35 9.29 18.79
C SER A 168 3.53 8.62 17.43
N GLY A 169 2.43 8.21 16.77
CA GLY A 169 2.46 7.50 15.49
C GLY A 169 2.91 6.03 15.58
N ASN A 170 3.05 5.48 16.79
CA ASN A 170 3.47 4.09 17.04
C ASN A 170 2.25 3.15 17.10
N THR A 171 1.68 2.90 15.92
CA THR A 171 0.36 2.26 15.81
C THR A 171 0.39 0.76 16.13
N ASP A 172 1.51 0.08 15.86
CA ASP A 172 1.74 -1.33 16.21
C ASP A 172 1.68 -1.56 17.73
N ILE A 173 2.25 -0.63 18.51
CA ILE A 173 2.21 -0.70 19.97
C ILE A 173 0.76 -0.56 20.46
N ALA A 174 0.00 0.38 19.90
CA ALA A 174 -1.40 0.55 20.24
C ALA A 174 -2.24 -0.69 19.90
N GLN A 175 -1.99 -1.32 18.75
CA GLN A 175 -2.66 -2.58 18.36
C GLN A 175 -2.32 -3.73 19.32
N SER A 176 -1.04 -3.87 19.69
CA SER A 176 -0.61 -4.89 20.67
C SER A 176 -1.30 -4.70 22.02
N ILE A 177 -1.40 -3.45 22.51
CA ILE A 177 -2.11 -3.15 23.75
C ILE A 177 -3.61 -3.46 23.62
N LEU A 178 -4.25 -3.10 22.50
CA LEU A 178 -5.65 -3.45 22.24
C LEU A 178 -5.86 -4.97 22.27
N SER A 179 -4.97 -5.76 21.66
CA SER A 179 -5.04 -7.23 21.72
C SER A 179 -4.97 -7.75 23.16
N ASN A 180 -4.06 -7.20 23.98
CA ASN A 180 -3.94 -7.58 25.38
C ASN A 180 -5.20 -7.23 26.19
N LEU A 181 -5.82 -6.08 25.91
CA LEU A 181 -7.09 -5.68 26.52
C LEU A 181 -8.23 -6.62 26.10
N GLN A 182 -8.30 -7.00 24.82
CA GLN A 182 -9.30 -7.96 24.33
C GLN A 182 -9.13 -9.35 24.97
N ASP A 183 -7.89 -9.81 25.13
CA ASP A 183 -7.60 -11.07 25.83
C ASP A 183 -8.01 -11.01 27.31
N LEU A 184 -7.77 -9.87 27.97
CA LEU A 184 -8.19 -9.64 29.35
C LEU A 184 -9.72 -9.65 29.49
N GLU A 185 -10.41 -8.94 28.59
CA GLU A 185 -11.88 -8.91 28.51
C GLU A 185 -12.44 -10.33 28.30
N ALA A 186 -11.88 -11.08 27.34
CA ALA A 186 -12.28 -12.46 27.06
C ALA A 186 -12.05 -13.39 28.26
N LYS A 187 -10.95 -13.21 28.99
CA LYS A 187 -10.69 -13.93 30.25
C LYS A 187 -11.73 -13.57 31.31
N LEU A 188 -12.08 -12.31 31.49
CA LEU A 188 -13.07 -11.87 32.48
C LEU A 188 -14.48 -12.38 32.17
N LYS A 189 -14.90 -12.33 30.90
CA LYS A 189 -16.21 -12.81 30.44
C LYS A 189 -16.34 -14.34 30.50
N ARG A 190 -15.23 -15.07 30.51
CA ARG A 190 -15.24 -16.54 30.55
C ARG A 190 -15.64 -17.06 31.92
N SER A 191 -16.74 -17.82 31.97
CA SER A 191 -17.18 -18.53 33.16
C SER A 191 -17.19 -20.04 32.94
N TYR A 192 -16.72 -20.78 33.94
CA TYR A 192 -16.72 -22.23 33.94
C TYR A 192 -16.70 -22.80 35.36
N ASP A 193 -17.20 -24.03 35.49
CA ASP A 193 -17.07 -24.85 36.69
C ASP A 193 -15.94 -25.86 36.50
N ILE A 194 -15.06 -25.97 37.49
CA ILE A 194 -14.01 -26.97 37.54
C ILE A 194 -14.57 -28.18 38.28
N ARG A 195 -14.64 -29.33 37.61
CA ARG A 195 -15.15 -30.56 38.20
C ARG A 195 -14.21 -31.74 38.04
N VAL A 196 -14.29 -32.69 38.96
CA VAL A 196 -13.57 -33.96 38.90
C VAL A 196 -14.14 -34.81 37.76
N VAL A 197 -13.26 -35.35 36.94
CA VAL A 197 -13.62 -36.22 35.82
C VAL A 197 -14.11 -37.57 36.37
N ALA A 198 -15.34 -37.95 36.04
CA ALA A 198 -15.99 -39.19 36.51
C ALA A 198 -16.43 -40.10 35.33
N ARG A 199 -15.62 -40.20 34.28
CA ARG A 199 -15.93 -41.06 33.11
C ARG A 199 -15.52 -42.52 33.35
N GLN A 200 -16.24 -43.44 32.71
CA GLN A 200 -15.82 -44.85 32.66
C GLN A 200 -14.45 -44.95 31.99
N ASN A 201 -13.57 -45.79 32.54
CA ASN A 201 -12.19 -46.00 32.08
C ASN A 201 -11.27 -44.77 32.14
N GLN A 202 -11.60 -43.74 32.92
CA GLN A 202 -10.69 -42.63 33.24
C GLN A 202 -10.45 -42.54 34.74
N ASN A 203 -9.17 -42.33 35.12
CA ASN A 203 -8.79 -42.07 36.50
C ASN A 203 -9.32 -40.70 36.93
N SER A 204 -9.99 -40.64 38.08
CA SER A 204 -10.46 -39.39 38.70
C SER A 204 -9.41 -38.74 39.61
N GLY A 205 -8.35 -39.47 39.90
CA GLY A 205 -7.25 -39.00 40.71
C GLY A 205 -6.04 -39.91 40.56
N ILE A 206 -4.87 -39.34 40.76
CA ILE A 206 -3.58 -40.02 40.78
C ILE A 206 -2.78 -39.52 41.97
N TRP A 207 -1.74 -40.26 42.35
CA TRP A 207 -0.71 -39.74 43.23
C TRP A 207 0.67 -39.97 42.60
N ARG A 208 1.57 -39.03 42.83
CA ARG A 208 2.97 -39.12 42.37
C ARG A 208 3.92 -38.98 43.54
N ARG A 209 5.08 -39.60 43.43
CA ARG A 209 6.17 -39.44 44.38
C ARG A 209 7.06 -38.27 43.94
N PRO A 210 7.25 -37.22 44.74
CA PRO A 210 8.13 -36.11 44.40
C PRO A 210 9.58 -36.60 44.25
N PRO A 211 10.36 -36.09 43.28
CA PRO A 211 11.76 -36.50 43.10
C PRO A 211 12.62 -36.16 44.32
N ASN A 212 12.32 -35.04 45.00
CA ASN A 212 13.08 -34.54 46.14
C ASN A 212 12.60 -35.08 47.50
N ASN A 213 11.55 -35.91 47.52
CA ASN A 213 11.02 -36.51 48.75
C ASN A 213 10.47 -37.92 48.47
N ALA A 214 11.32 -38.93 48.65
CA ALA A 214 10.98 -40.32 48.38
C ALA A 214 9.84 -40.88 49.27
N LYS A 215 9.55 -40.25 50.41
CA LYS A 215 8.46 -40.65 51.31
C LYS A 215 7.19 -39.81 51.11
N GLY A 216 7.30 -38.68 50.43
CA GLY A 216 6.17 -37.80 50.14
C GLY A 216 5.27 -38.36 49.04
N ARG A 217 3.99 -38.00 49.10
CA ARG A 217 3.01 -38.25 48.03
C ARG A 217 2.35 -36.92 47.67
N ASN A 218 2.38 -36.58 46.39
CA ASN A 218 1.57 -35.51 45.83
C ASN A 218 0.30 -36.13 45.29
N TYR A 219 -0.84 -35.69 45.83
CA TYR A 219 -2.15 -36.14 45.42
C TYR A 219 -2.74 -35.17 44.41
N TYR A 220 -3.24 -35.67 43.28
CA TYR A 220 -3.87 -34.88 42.23
C TYR A 220 -5.23 -35.44 41.88
N LEU A 221 -6.25 -34.60 41.83
CA LEU A 221 -7.54 -34.92 41.23
C LEU A 221 -7.51 -34.57 39.75
N ILE A 222 -8.00 -35.47 38.90
CA ILE A 222 -8.13 -35.21 37.47
C ILE A 222 -9.41 -34.42 37.26
N VAL A 223 -9.27 -33.18 36.77
CA VAL A 223 -10.35 -32.21 36.66
C VAL A 223 -10.48 -31.68 35.24
N GLU A 224 -11.67 -31.19 34.92
CA GLU A 224 -11.99 -30.51 33.67
C GLU A 224 -12.76 -29.21 33.95
N ALA A 225 -12.58 -28.21 33.09
CA ALA A 225 -13.38 -26.98 33.10
C ALA A 225 -14.58 -27.15 32.18
N ILE A 226 -15.77 -26.81 32.67
CA ILE A 226 -17.03 -26.91 31.94
C ILE A 226 -17.66 -25.54 31.81
N GLY A 227 -17.89 -25.11 30.57
CA GLY A 227 -18.51 -23.83 30.27
C GLY A 227 -19.99 -23.80 30.60
N THR A 228 -20.60 -22.62 30.46
CA THR A 228 -22.05 -22.42 30.60
C THR A 228 -22.87 -23.19 29.55
N ASP A 229 -22.25 -23.53 28.42
CA ASP A 229 -22.78 -24.38 27.35
C ASP A 229 -22.71 -25.89 27.67
N LYS A 230 -22.23 -26.25 28.87
CA LYS A 230 -21.99 -27.63 29.33
C LYS A 230 -20.92 -28.37 28.53
N GLN A 231 -20.09 -27.66 27.76
CA GLN A 231 -18.97 -28.26 27.02
C GLN A 231 -17.63 -28.07 27.75
N PRO A 232 -16.67 -28.99 27.56
CA PRO A 232 -15.33 -28.82 28.10
C PRO A 232 -14.61 -27.63 27.48
N VAL A 233 -14.08 -26.75 28.33
CA VAL A 233 -13.31 -25.57 27.96
C VAL A 233 -11.84 -25.93 27.91
N GLU A 234 -11.17 -25.62 26.80
CA GLU A 234 -9.73 -25.77 26.69
C GLU A 234 -9.03 -24.57 27.34
N LEU A 235 -8.14 -24.87 28.28
CA LEU A 235 -7.39 -23.88 29.06
C LEU A 235 -5.89 -24.11 28.88
N LEU A 236 -5.12 -23.03 28.96
CA LEU A 236 -3.66 -23.09 29.05
C LEU A 236 -3.30 -23.38 30.51
N ILE A 237 -2.84 -24.60 30.80
CA ILE A 237 -2.50 -25.05 32.14
C ILE A 237 -0.99 -25.20 32.27
N PHE A 238 -0.42 -24.59 33.31
CA PHE A 238 0.99 -24.71 33.65
C PHE A 238 1.26 -26.03 34.38
N ASN A 239 2.23 -26.81 33.93
CA ASN A 239 2.63 -28.04 34.59
C ASN A 239 3.84 -27.78 35.49
N GLN A 240 3.65 -27.93 36.80
CA GLN A 240 4.70 -27.63 37.79
C GLN A 240 5.83 -28.66 37.81
N GLU A 241 5.65 -29.85 37.23
CA GLU A 241 6.67 -30.90 37.23
C GLU A 241 7.69 -30.70 36.10
N ASN A 242 7.27 -30.12 34.97
CA ASN A 242 8.14 -29.89 33.81
C ASN A 242 8.31 -28.41 33.42
N ASN A 243 7.67 -27.48 34.14
CA ASN A 243 7.67 -26.04 33.88
C ASN A 243 7.16 -25.62 32.49
N GLN A 244 6.25 -26.40 31.89
CA GLN A 244 5.67 -26.10 30.59
C GLN A 244 4.18 -25.83 30.69
N ALA A 245 3.68 -24.87 29.90
CA ALA A 245 2.26 -24.63 29.75
C ALA A 245 1.70 -25.41 28.55
N LYS A 246 0.58 -26.11 28.74
CA LYS A 246 -0.07 -26.92 27.70
C LYS A 246 -1.55 -26.59 27.62
N ARG A 247 -2.08 -26.42 26.41
CA ARG A 247 -3.52 -26.32 26.19
C ARG A 247 -4.13 -27.71 26.37
N THR A 248 -5.07 -27.82 27.31
CA THR A 248 -5.75 -29.08 27.59
C THR A 248 -7.15 -28.81 28.15
N LYS A 249 -8.05 -29.77 27.96
CA LYS A 249 -9.39 -29.78 28.55
C LYS A 249 -9.42 -30.48 29.91
N VAL A 250 -8.40 -31.30 30.19
CA VAL A 250 -8.29 -32.11 31.40
C VAL A 250 -6.89 -31.96 31.97
N TRP A 251 -6.79 -31.74 33.27
CA TRP A 251 -5.52 -31.62 33.97
C TRP A 251 -5.61 -32.17 35.39
N GLY A 252 -4.48 -32.45 36.02
CA GLY A 252 -4.42 -32.81 37.44
C GLY A 252 -4.32 -31.56 38.31
N LEU A 253 -5.19 -31.41 39.30
CA LEU A 253 -5.19 -30.38 40.31
C LEU A 253 -4.71 -30.95 41.64
N ARG A 254 -3.65 -30.36 42.22
CA ARG A 254 -3.06 -30.84 43.47
C ARG A 254 -3.98 -30.56 44.65
N VAL A 255 -4.18 -31.56 45.49
CA VAL A 255 -5.00 -31.46 46.69
C VAL A 255 -4.26 -32.06 47.88
N ASP A 256 -4.78 -31.82 49.09
CA ASP A 256 -4.32 -32.56 50.26
C ASP A 256 -4.79 -34.02 50.24
N GLU A 257 -4.17 -34.84 51.09
CA GLU A 257 -4.48 -36.27 51.19
C GLU A 257 -5.93 -36.52 51.63
N ALA A 258 -6.44 -35.69 52.56
CA ALA A 258 -7.78 -35.81 53.08
C ALA A 258 -8.83 -35.64 51.97
N THR A 259 -8.71 -34.60 51.15
CA THR A 259 -9.61 -34.35 50.02
C THR A 259 -9.52 -35.46 48.98
N PHE A 260 -8.30 -35.91 48.66
CA PHE A 260 -8.10 -36.99 47.70
C PHE A 260 -8.79 -38.29 48.14
N MET A 261 -8.59 -38.67 49.41
CA MET A 261 -9.16 -39.91 49.97
C MET A 261 -10.67 -39.80 50.11
N ALA A 262 -11.21 -38.62 50.43
CA ALA A 262 -12.67 -38.39 50.48
C ALA A 262 -13.32 -38.63 49.11
N VAL A 263 -12.78 -38.04 48.04
CA VAL A 263 -13.28 -38.25 46.66
C VAL A 263 -13.11 -39.70 46.22
N ALA A 264 -12.01 -40.36 46.61
CA ALA A 264 -11.77 -41.76 46.30
C ALA A 264 -12.74 -42.71 47.03
N ALA A 265 -13.13 -42.38 48.26
CA ALA A 265 -14.11 -43.14 49.03
C ALA A 265 -15.51 -43.00 48.43
N ASP A 266 -15.91 -41.76 48.10
CA ASP A 266 -17.18 -41.42 47.44
C ASP A 266 -17.36 -42.25 46.15
N LYS A 267 -16.37 -42.18 45.25
CA LYS A 267 -16.39 -42.94 43.98
C LYS A 267 -16.42 -44.46 44.18
N LYS A 268 -15.89 -44.99 45.30
CA LYS A 268 -15.87 -46.44 45.57
C LYS A 268 -17.18 -46.96 46.11
N ASP A 269 -18.01 -46.10 46.71
CA ASP A 269 -19.26 -46.49 47.33
C ASP A 269 -20.30 -46.88 46.28
N ASP A 270 -20.59 -45.97 45.35
CA ASP A 270 -21.63 -46.16 44.32
C ASP A 270 -21.15 -45.88 42.88
N GLY A 271 -19.87 -45.53 42.70
CA GLY A 271 -19.31 -45.17 41.38
C GLY A 271 -19.54 -43.72 40.98
N ILE A 272 -20.25 -42.93 41.79
CA ILE A 272 -20.61 -41.54 41.55
C ILE A 272 -19.73 -40.62 42.42
N ILE A 273 -19.52 -39.38 41.98
CA ILE A 273 -18.87 -38.34 42.79
C ILE A 273 -19.90 -37.25 43.03
N GLN A 274 -20.38 -37.17 44.27
CA GLN A 274 -21.53 -36.37 44.69
C GLN A 274 -21.16 -34.88 44.64
N ASN A 275 -19.99 -34.55 45.20
CA ASN A 275 -19.43 -33.20 45.23
C ASN A 275 -18.34 -33.02 44.16
N ASN A 276 -18.69 -33.26 42.90
CA ASN A 276 -17.71 -33.23 41.83
C ASN A 276 -17.21 -31.83 41.45
N ILE A 277 -17.86 -30.73 41.87
CA ILE A 277 -17.42 -29.35 41.59
C ILE A 277 -16.39 -28.91 42.63
N VAL A 278 -15.14 -28.77 42.21
CA VAL A 278 -14.01 -28.42 43.08
C VAL A 278 -13.64 -26.94 43.01
N GLY A 279 -14.12 -26.22 42.00
CA GLY A 279 -13.90 -24.79 41.87
C GLY A 279 -14.82 -24.17 40.84
N ARG A 280 -14.92 -22.84 40.85
CA ARG A 280 -15.73 -22.08 39.91
C ARG A 280 -14.98 -20.81 39.53
N LYS A 281 -14.99 -20.50 38.24
CA LYS A 281 -14.61 -19.18 37.74
C LYS A 281 -15.89 -18.43 37.33
N PRO A 282 -16.43 -17.54 38.18
CA PRO A 282 -17.53 -16.68 37.76
C PRO A 282 -17.06 -15.64 36.72
N VAL A 283 -18.02 -15.00 36.05
CA VAL A 283 -17.75 -13.80 35.25
C VAL A 283 -17.20 -12.70 36.17
N GLY A 284 -16.21 -11.95 35.66
CA GLY A 284 -15.66 -10.78 36.33
C GLY A 284 -14.49 -11.03 37.27
N VAL A 285 -14.04 -12.29 37.40
CA VAL A 285 -12.80 -12.64 38.11
C VAL A 285 -11.81 -13.30 37.15
N LEU A 286 -10.52 -13.11 37.39
CA LEU A 286 -9.45 -13.67 36.55
C LEU A 286 -9.10 -15.11 36.93
N GLU A 287 -9.04 -15.39 38.22
CA GLU A 287 -8.67 -16.69 38.76
C GLU A 287 -9.91 -17.45 39.28
N PRO A 288 -9.93 -18.79 39.18
CA PRO A 288 -11.00 -19.60 39.74
C PRO A 288 -10.94 -19.59 41.27
N GLU A 289 -12.12 -19.59 41.89
CA GLU A 289 -12.28 -19.82 43.33
C GLU A 289 -12.43 -21.32 43.59
N TYR A 290 -11.54 -21.89 44.41
CA TYR A 290 -11.59 -23.31 44.78
C TYR A 290 -12.43 -23.53 46.04
N ARG A 291 -13.24 -24.59 46.02
CA ARG A 291 -14.08 -25.02 47.14
C ARG A 291 -13.45 -26.13 47.98
N ILE A 292 -12.25 -26.54 47.61
CA ILE A 292 -11.47 -27.60 48.25
C ILE A 292 -10.11 -27.06 48.69
N ALA A 293 -9.47 -27.75 49.64
CA ALA A 293 -8.10 -27.45 50.02
C ALA A 293 -7.15 -27.84 48.88
N THR A 294 -6.63 -26.83 48.17
CA THR A 294 -5.69 -26.98 47.06
C THR A 294 -4.60 -25.93 47.14
N SER A 295 -3.40 -26.31 46.70
CA SER A 295 -2.31 -25.35 46.49
C SER A 295 -2.37 -24.67 45.12
N GLY A 296 -3.37 -24.97 44.28
CA GLY A 296 -3.49 -24.51 42.90
C GLY A 296 -2.45 -25.10 41.94
N ALA A 297 -1.60 -26.02 42.42
CA ALA A 297 -0.59 -26.67 41.61
C ALA A 297 -1.21 -27.64 40.61
N THR A 298 -0.69 -27.67 39.39
CA THR A 298 -1.27 -28.44 38.30
C THR A 298 -0.24 -29.29 37.54
N ILE A 299 -0.73 -30.39 36.96
CA ILE A 299 0.01 -31.27 36.03
C ILE A 299 -0.85 -31.54 34.80
N THR A 300 -0.22 -31.82 33.66
CA THR A 300 -0.92 -32.02 32.38
C THR A 300 -0.73 -33.42 31.79
N GLU A 301 0.07 -34.26 32.45
CA GLU A 301 0.43 -35.62 32.00
C GLU A 301 0.56 -36.55 33.22
N TRP A 302 0.11 -37.80 33.08
CA TRP A 302 0.07 -38.79 34.15
C TRP A 302 0.10 -40.23 33.67
#